data_AF-A0A7V9AEE6-F1
#
_entry.id   AF-A0A7V9AEE6-F1
#
_cell.length_a   1.000
_cell.length_b   1.000
_cell.length_c   1.000
_cell.angle_alpha   90.00
_cell.angle_beta   90.00
_cell.angle_gamma   90.00
#
_symmetry.space_group_name_H-M   'P 1'
#
loop_
_entity.id
_entity.type
_entity.pdbx_description
1 polymer ?
#
loop_
_entity_poly.entity_id
_entity_poly.type
_entity_poly.pdbx_seq_one_letter_code
_entity_poly.pdbx_strand_id
1 'polypeptide(L)'
;MSGRSFDETIRAAGRALVVGIGGGGDVVGSIAVARLCESLGTPASVGGVAWERLPIDPHPGPRSLAEIRGGRPAGRFAVIAGPETTTPQGVRFSESIVAERLGTETALIDVTGGAAGVARGLGEAARELGCELVILADIGGDAIATGEESGLASPLCDALMLAGAVELMAQAGIATLGAVLGAGCDGELEPDEVLARVAAIGR
;
A
#
# COMPACT_ATOMS: atom_id res chain seq x y z
N MET A 1 -4.31 -20.46 -18.84
CA MET A 1 -4.43 -19.17 -19.56
C MET A 1 -3.15 -18.41 -19.25
N SER A 2 -2.34 -18.05 -20.25
CA SER A 2 -1.17 -17.21 -20.00
C SER A 2 -1.70 -15.82 -19.65
N GLY A 3 -1.63 -15.44 -18.36
CA GLY A 3 -1.90 -14.07 -17.94
C GLY A 3 -0.91 -13.11 -18.61
N ARG A 4 -1.25 -11.82 -18.63
CA ARG A 4 -0.27 -10.77 -18.97
C ARG A 4 0.89 -10.85 -17.98
N SER A 5 2.10 -10.62 -18.45
CA SER A 5 3.25 -10.42 -17.57
C SER A 5 3.06 -9.16 -16.71
N PHE A 6 3.89 -9.03 -15.67
CA PHE A 6 3.94 -7.85 -14.81
C PHE A 6 4.15 -6.57 -15.64
N ASP A 7 5.18 -6.55 -16.49
CA ASP A 7 5.50 -5.42 -17.37
C ASP A 7 4.37 -5.08 -18.35
N GLU A 8 3.75 -6.09 -18.97
CA GLU A 8 2.61 -5.88 -19.88
C GLU A 8 1.40 -5.30 -19.15
N THR A 9 1.17 -5.70 -17.90
CA THR A 9 0.07 -5.17 -17.08
C THR A 9 0.32 -3.70 -16.74
N ILE A 10 1.55 -3.34 -16.35
CA ILE A 10 1.92 -1.95 -16.08
C ILE A 10 1.76 -1.09 -17.33
N ARG A 11 2.33 -1.50 -18.47
CA ARG A 11 2.30 -0.74 -19.73
C ARG A 11 0.89 -0.56 -20.30
N ALA A 12 -0.04 -1.43 -19.93
CA ALA A 12 -1.42 -1.34 -20.38
C ALA A 12 -2.27 -0.32 -19.59
N ALA A 13 -1.82 0.12 -18.41
CA ALA A 13 -2.54 1.08 -17.59
C ALA A 13 -2.17 2.52 -17.94
N GLY A 14 -3.13 3.44 -17.94
CA GLY A 14 -2.87 4.87 -18.13
C GLY A 14 -2.15 5.51 -16.93
N ARG A 15 -2.38 4.99 -15.72
CA ARG A 15 -1.72 5.41 -14.47
C ARG A 15 -1.86 4.32 -13.40
N ALA A 16 -0.84 4.16 -12.57
CA ALA A 16 -0.83 3.25 -11.44
C ALA A 16 -0.97 3.97 -10.09
N LEU A 17 -1.65 3.34 -9.13
CA LEU A 17 -1.60 3.67 -7.72
C LEU A 17 -0.77 2.60 -7.01
N VAL A 18 0.38 2.98 -6.46
CA VAL A 18 1.27 2.08 -5.71
C VAL A 18 1.12 2.35 -4.23
N VAL A 19 0.68 1.35 -3.47
CA VAL A 19 0.35 1.49 -2.05
C VAL A 19 1.31 0.64 -1.23
N GLY A 20 2.03 1.24 -0.29
CA GLY A 20 2.74 0.51 0.75
C GLY A 20 1.73 -0.14 1.68
N ILE A 21 1.78 -1.47 1.85
CA ILE A 21 0.66 -2.22 2.47
C ILE A 21 0.86 -2.58 3.94
N GLY A 22 2.07 -2.46 4.46
CA GLY A 22 2.32 -2.47 5.90
C GLY A 22 2.03 -1.13 6.57
N GLY A 23 2.48 -0.99 7.82
CA GLY A 23 2.33 0.22 8.63
C GLY A 23 3.65 0.97 8.89
N GLY A 24 3.56 2.29 9.06
CA GLY A 24 4.64 3.10 9.64
C GLY A 24 5.92 3.19 8.80
N GLY A 25 5.84 3.13 7.47
CA GLY A 25 6.99 3.47 6.61
C GLY A 25 6.92 2.93 5.19
N ASP A 26 6.07 1.95 4.89
CA ASP A 26 6.06 1.24 3.60
C ASP A 26 5.83 2.12 2.38
N VAL A 27 5.14 3.25 2.57
CA VAL A 27 5.00 4.28 1.53
C VAL A 27 6.35 4.76 0.98
N VAL A 28 7.44 4.68 1.75
CA VAL A 28 8.79 5.00 1.26
C VAL A 28 9.27 3.95 0.25
N GLY A 29 9.04 2.67 0.53
CA GLY A 29 9.39 1.59 -0.39
C GLY A 29 8.51 1.57 -1.64
N SER A 30 7.24 1.98 -1.52
CA SER A 30 6.31 2.11 -2.66
C SER A 30 6.82 3.10 -3.73
N ILE A 31 7.66 4.07 -3.36
CA ILE A 31 8.32 4.99 -4.31
C ILE A 31 9.19 4.22 -5.31
N ALA A 32 9.93 3.18 -4.88
CA ALA A 32 10.77 2.41 -5.79
C ALA A 32 9.94 1.68 -6.86
N VAL A 33 8.80 1.11 -6.45
CA VAL A 33 7.85 0.44 -7.35
C VAL A 33 7.15 1.45 -8.29
N ALA A 34 6.83 2.65 -7.79
CA ALA A 34 6.32 3.74 -8.62
C ALA A 34 7.33 4.18 -9.69
N ARG A 35 8.62 4.28 -9.34
CA ARG A 35 9.70 4.60 -10.31
C ARG A 35 9.86 3.51 -11.36
N LEU A 36 9.67 2.24 -11.00
CA LEU A 36 9.62 1.15 -11.97
C LEU A 36 8.46 1.34 -12.97
N CYS A 37 7.26 1.66 -12.50
CA CYS A 37 6.12 1.96 -13.37
C CYS A 37 6.42 3.09 -14.35
N GLU A 38 6.98 4.19 -13.85
CA GLU A 38 7.36 5.35 -14.65
C GLU A 38 8.43 5.01 -15.70
N SER A 39 9.41 4.17 -15.34
CA SER A 39 10.43 3.69 -16.28
C SER A 39 9.85 2.84 -17.43
N LEU A 40 8.69 2.22 -17.20
CA LEU A 40 7.93 1.47 -18.20
C LEU A 40 6.95 2.36 -19.00
N GLY A 41 6.88 3.66 -18.70
CA GLY A 41 6.04 4.64 -19.38
C GLY A 41 4.68 4.87 -18.72
N THR A 42 4.44 4.31 -17.53
CA THR A 42 3.18 4.42 -16.81
C THR A 42 3.34 5.35 -15.61
N PRO A 43 2.75 6.56 -15.62
CA PRO A 43 2.79 7.46 -14.47
C PRO A 43 2.23 6.77 -13.21
N ALA A 44 2.77 7.13 -12.05
CA ALA A 44 2.35 6.53 -10.79
C ALA A 44 2.03 7.59 -9.73
N SER A 45 1.05 7.28 -8.89
CA SER A 45 0.82 7.93 -7.60
C SER A 45 1.20 6.95 -6.50
N VAL A 46 1.68 7.45 -5.36
CA VAL A 46 2.04 6.62 -4.20
C VAL A 46 1.03 6.81 -3.07
N GLY A 47 0.93 5.81 -2.21
CA GLY A 47 0.14 5.88 -0.99
C GLY A 47 0.54 4.82 0.02
N GLY A 48 -0.22 4.77 1.10
CA GLY A 48 -0.05 3.79 2.16
C GLY A 48 -1.28 3.73 3.08
N VAL A 49 -1.07 3.17 4.26
CA VAL A 49 -2.12 2.88 5.23
C VAL A 49 -2.11 3.93 6.34
N ALA A 50 -3.28 4.33 6.83
CA ALA A 50 -3.42 5.22 7.99
C ALA A 50 -2.99 4.56 9.31
N TRP A 51 -1.74 4.09 9.40
CA TRP A 51 -1.25 3.28 10.50
C TRP A 51 0.18 3.66 10.88
N GLU A 52 0.30 4.48 11.92
CA GLU A 52 1.58 4.84 12.52
C GLU A 52 1.91 3.99 13.74
N ARG A 53 3.22 3.80 13.99
CA ARG A 53 3.73 2.99 15.10
C ARG A 53 3.78 3.80 16.40
N LEU A 54 3.78 3.09 17.53
CA LEU A 54 3.80 3.71 18.87
C LEU A 54 4.94 4.73 19.09
N PRO A 55 6.17 4.57 18.56
CA PRO A 55 7.22 5.58 18.67
C PRO A 55 6.91 6.90 17.96
N ILE A 56 5.97 6.90 17.02
CA ILE A 56 5.60 8.05 16.18
C ILE A 56 4.27 8.66 16.63
N ASP A 57 3.28 7.82 16.90
CA ASP A 57 1.94 8.25 17.32
C ASP A 57 1.61 7.73 18.73
N PRO A 58 1.25 8.61 19.68
CA PRO A 58 0.82 8.18 21.02
C PRO A 58 -0.46 7.33 21.03
N HIS A 59 -1.27 7.35 19.95
CA HIS A 59 -2.31 6.35 19.74
C HIS A 59 -1.99 5.62 18.42
N PRO A 60 -1.21 4.53 18.47
CA PRO A 60 -0.82 3.81 17.28
C PRO A 60 -2.04 3.31 16.51
N GLY A 61 -1.87 3.18 15.20
CA GLY A 61 -2.95 2.85 14.29
C GLY A 61 -3.54 1.43 14.46
N PRO A 62 -4.53 1.10 13.62
CA PRO A 62 -4.99 1.91 12.48
C PRO A 62 -5.84 3.12 12.89
N ARG A 63 -5.78 4.20 12.11
CA ARG A 63 -6.60 5.41 12.25
C ARG A 63 -7.74 5.36 11.25
N SER A 64 -8.96 5.63 11.74
CA SER A 64 -10.12 5.80 10.87
C SER A 64 -10.07 7.15 10.15
N LEU A 65 -10.86 7.29 9.07
CA LEU A 65 -11.01 8.57 8.36
C LEU A 65 -11.46 9.73 9.26
N ALA A 66 -12.25 9.42 10.31
CA ALA A 66 -12.73 10.40 11.28
C ALA A 66 -11.59 10.97 12.15
N GLU A 67 -10.45 10.29 12.21
CA GLU A 67 -9.27 10.71 12.96
C GLU A 67 -8.25 11.44 12.07
N ILE A 68 -8.43 11.44 10.74
CA ILE A 68 -7.55 12.18 9.83
C ILE A 68 -7.96 13.66 9.81
N ARG A 69 -6.97 14.56 9.82
CA ARG A 69 -7.13 16.03 9.76
C ARG A 69 -6.41 16.54 8.51
N GLY A 70 -7.06 17.40 7.76
CA GLY A 70 -6.55 17.87 6.45
C GLY A 70 -6.63 16.79 5.37
N GLY A 71 -6.04 17.07 4.22
CA GLY A 71 -6.23 16.27 3.02
C GLY A 71 -7.63 16.40 2.42
N ARG A 72 -7.81 15.80 1.25
CA ARG A 72 -9.06 15.83 0.50
C ARG A 72 -9.73 14.46 0.60
N PRO A 73 -10.93 14.36 1.20
CA PRO A 73 -11.63 13.09 1.30
C PRO A 73 -11.85 12.45 -0.07
N ALA A 74 -11.54 11.16 -0.18
CA ALA A 74 -11.81 10.32 -1.34
C ALA A 74 -12.75 9.20 -0.91
N GLY A 75 -14.04 9.52 -0.84
CA GLY A 75 -15.06 8.55 -0.46
C GLY A 75 -15.10 8.26 1.04
N ARG A 76 -15.30 6.98 1.42
CA ARG A 76 -15.53 6.54 2.81
C ARG A 76 -14.32 5.90 3.47
N PHE A 77 -13.35 5.42 2.69
CA PHE A 77 -12.19 4.68 3.21
C PHE A 77 -10.85 5.16 2.63
N ALA A 78 -10.82 6.32 1.95
CA ALA A 78 -9.56 6.97 1.56
C ALA A 78 -9.56 8.49 1.74
N VAL A 79 -8.35 9.03 1.91
CA VAL A 79 -8.03 10.46 1.85
C VAL A 79 -6.88 10.66 0.87
N ILE A 80 -6.98 11.69 0.03
CA ILE A 80 -5.83 12.19 -0.72
C ILE A 80 -5.08 13.16 0.19
N ALA A 81 -3.97 12.69 0.74
CA ALA A 81 -3.18 13.35 1.74
C ALA A 81 -2.17 14.33 1.11
N GLY A 82 -1.99 15.46 1.78
CA GLY A 82 -0.95 16.44 1.48
C GLY A 82 0.01 16.61 2.66
N PRO A 83 0.98 17.54 2.56
CA PRO A 83 1.98 17.76 3.61
C PRO A 83 1.40 18.02 5.01
N GLU A 84 0.26 18.71 5.07
CA GLU A 84 -0.43 19.13 6.29
C GLU A 84 -1.41 18.09 6.83
N THR A 85 -1.53 16.92 6.20
CA THR A 85 -2.43 15.85 6.66
C THR A 85 -1.87 15.21 7.93
N THR A 86 -2.66 15.17 8.99
CA THR A 86 -2.22 14.79 10.35
C THR A 86 -3.28 13.99 11.11
N THR A 87 -2.88 13.40 12.24
CA THR A 87 -3.78 12.84 13.25
C THR A 87 -4.37 13.96 14.12
N PRO A 88 -5.34 13.69 15.03
CA PRO A 88 -5.89 14.72 15.91
C PRO A 88 -4.84 15.28 16.89
N GLN A 89 -3.77 14.53 17.14
CA GLN A 89 -2.63 14.96 17.96
C GLN A 89 -1.60 15.80 17.18
N GLY A 90 -1.83 16.05 15.88
CA GLY A 90 -0.90 16.79 15.02
C GLY A 90 0.28 15.96 14.53
N VAL A 91 0.26 14.64 14.70
CA VAL A 91 1.29 13.73 14.15
C VAL A 91 1.09 13.66 12.64
N ARG A 92 2.17 13.86 11.88
CA ARG A 92 2.16 13.69 10.43
C ARG A 92 2.30 12.21 10.09
N PHE A 93 1.48 11.75 9.16
CA PHE A 93 1.64 10.42 8.57
C PHE A 93 2.91 10.36 7.72
N SER A 94 3.47 9.18 7.58
CA SER A 94 4.56 8.87 6.65
C SER A 94 4.20 9.29 5.23
N GLU A 95 2.96 9.08 4.82
CA GLU A 95 2.38 9.48 3.54
C GLU A 95 2.38 11.01 3.37
N SER A 96 2.11 11.77 4.43
CA SER A 96 2.16 13.23 4.43
C SER A 96 3.60 13.75 4.29
N ILE A 97 4.57 13.05 4.89
CA ILE A 97 5.99 13.36 4.73
C ILE A 97 6.43 13.07 3.30
N VAL A 98 6.05 11.92 2.75
CA VAL A 98 6.31 11.59 1.34
C VAL A 98 5.67 12.60 0.40
N ALA A 99 4.43 13.04 0.67
CA ALA A 99 3.76 14.05 -0.14
C ALA A 99 4.55 15.36 -0.22
N GLU A 100 5.08 15.82 0.91
CA GLU A 100 5.96 17.00 0.98
C GLU A 100 7.25 16.80 0.19
N ARG A 101 7.91 15.65 0.35
CA ARG A 101 9.21 15.37 -0.30
C ARG A 101 9.09 15.22 -1.81
N LEU A 102 7.99 14.65 -2.30
CA LEU A 102 7.74 14.46 -3.72
C LEU A 102 7.09 15.68 -4.38
N GLY A 103 6.50 16.59 -3.60
CA GLY A 103 5.73 17.71 -4.13
C GLY A 103 4.41 17.29 -4.78
N THR A 104 3.88 16.12 -4.43
CA THR A 104 2.67 15.52 -4.99
C THR A 104 1.81 14.92 -3.88
N GLU A 105 0.49 14.92 -4.04
CA GLU A 105 -0.41 14.26 -3.08
C GLU A 105 -0.19 12.74 -3.03
N THR A 106 -0.50 12.13 -1.89
CA THR A 106 -0.44 10.67 -1.66
C THR A 106 -1.81 10.11 -1.29
N ALA A 107 -2.04 8.82 -1.49
CA ALA A 107 -3.26 8.17 -0.98
C ALA A 107 -3.02 7.65 0.45
N LEU A 108 -4.00 7.82 1.32
CA LEU A 108 -4.01 7.29 2.68
C LEU A 108 -5.27 6.43 2.87
N ILE A 109 -5.09 5.13 3.09
CA ILE A 109 -6.17 4.13 3.15
C ILE A 109 -6.55 3.83 4.59
N ASP A 110 -7.86 3.89 4.87
CA ASP A 110 -8.45 3.51 6.15
C ASP A 110 -8.79 2.01 6.15
N VAL A 111 -8.04 1.24 6.93
CA VAL A 111 -8.22 -0.21 7.07
C VAL A 111 -9.21 -0.61 8.18
N THR A 112 -9.75 0.34 8.95
CA THR A 112 -10.66 0.05 10.08
C THR A 112 -11.99 -0.58 9.64
N GLY A 113 -12.34 -0.45 8.36
CA GLY A 113 -13.49 -1.11 7.72
C GLY A 113 -13.27 -2.57 7.32
N GLY A 114 -12.13 -3.17 7.65
CA GLY A 114 -11.76 -4.52 7.24
C GLY A 114 -11.49 -4.63 5.73
N ALA A 115 -11.44 -5.85 5.18
CA ALA A 115 -11.11 -6.10 3.78
C ALA A 115 -12.06 -5.39 2.80
N ALA A 116 -13.37 -5.38 3.07
CA ALA A 116 -14.35 -4.65 2.28
C ALA A 116 -14.15 -3.12 2.35
N GLY A 117 -13.73 -2.59 3.50
CA GLY A 117 -13.35 -1.19 3.66
C GLY A 117 -12.11 -0.85 2.84
N VAL A 118 -11.08 -1.67 2.91
CA VAL A 118 -9.86 -1.55 2.10
C VAL A 118 -10.18 -1.58 0.61
N ALA A 119 -10.98 -2.54 0.15
CA ALA A 119 -11.37 -2.65 -1.26
C ALA A 119 -12.03 -1.35 -1.75
N ARG A 120 -12.94 -0.79 -0.95
CA ARG A 120 -13.54 0.52 -1.23
C ARG A 120 -12.53 1.64 -1.22
N GLY A 121 -11.67 1.72 -0.21
CA GLY A 121 -10.67 2.79 -0.07
C GLY A 121 -9.69 2.80 -1.25
N LEU A 122 -9.16 1.64 -1.64
CA LEU A 122 -8.29 1.50 -2.80
C LEU A 122 -8.99 1.94 -4.09
N GLY A 123 -10.24 1.51 -4.31
CA GLY A 123 -11.02 1.91 -5.48
C GLY A 123 -11.37 3.41 -5.49
N GLU A 124 -11.70 3.98 -4.33
CA GLU A 124 -12.01 5.40 -4.16
C GLU A 124 -10.77 6.27 -4.42
N ALA A 125 -9.61 5.90 -3.88
CA ALA A 125 -8.34 6.56 -4.12
C ALA A 125 -7.90 6.44 -5.59
N ALA A 126 -8.00 5.24 -6.16
CA ALA A 126 -7.64 5.00 -7.56
C ALA A 126 -8.50 5.87 -8.49
N ARG A 127 -9.82 5.91 -8.29
CA ARG A 127 -10.74 6.77 -9.05
C ARG A 127 -10.37 8.25 -8.91
N GLU A 128 -10.09 8.70 -7.70
CA GLU A 128 -9.80 10.11 -7.41
C GLU A 128 -8.47 10.56 -8.03
N LEU A 129 -7.50 9.66 -8.13
CA LEU A 129 -6.19 9.90 -8.75
C LEU A 129 -6.14 9.52 -10.23
N GLY A 130 -7.24 9.04 -10.81
CA GLY A 130 -7.31 8.58 -12.20
C GLY A 130 -6.41 7.38 -12.51
N CYS A 131 -6.26 6.47 -11.56
CA CYS A 131 -5.46 5.25 -11.67
C CYS A 131 -6.31 4.06 -12.12
N GLU A 132 -5.75 3.26 -13.03
CA GLU A 132 -6.40 2.08 -13.64
C GLU A 132 -5.75 0.76 -13.19
N LEU A 133 -4.64 0.87 -12.45
CA LEU A 133 -3.87 -0.22 -11.88
C LEU A 133 -3.57 0.10 -10.41
N VAL A 134 -3.76 -0.86 -9.52
CA VAL A 134 -3.33 -0.78 -8.12
C VAL A 134 -2.20 -1.78 -7.89
N ILE A 135 -1.09 -1.34 -7.28
CA ILE A 135 0.03 -2.21 -6.94
C ILE A 135 0.22 -2.17 -5.42
N LEU A 136 0.14 -3.34 -4.80
CA LEU A 136 0.36 -3.54 -3.37
C LEU A 136 1.85 -3.82 -3.15
N ALA A 137 2.55 -2.91 -2.50
CA ALA A 137 3.97 -3.01 -2.21
C ALA A 137 4.19 -3.37 -0.73
N ASP A 138 4.59 -4.61 -0.49
CA ASP A 138 5.05 -5.14 0.80
C ASP A 138 6.57 -4.92 0.90
N ILE A 139 7.02 -4.36 2.02
CA ILE A 139 8.43 -4.08 2.29
C ILE A 139 8.93 -5.05 3.35
N GLY A 140 9.69 -6.07 2.93
CA GLY A 140 10.14 -7.14 3.81
C GLY A 140 9.71 -8.52 3.34
N GLY A 141 8.42 -8.68 2.99
CA GLY A 141 7.87 -9.94 2.50
C GLY A 141 6.88 -10.64 3.43
N ASP A 142 6.37 -9.93 4.44
CA ASP A 142 5.42 -10.46 5.42
C ASP A 142 4.12 -10.95 4.77
N ALA A 143 3.71 -10.31 3.68
CA ALA A 143 2.48 -10.63 2.97
C ALA A 143 2.50 -12.03 2.32
N ILE A 144 3.68 -12.60 2.11
CA ILE A 144 3.87 -13.94 1.51
C ILE A 144 4.34 -15.00 2.52
N ALA A 145 4.50 -14.62 3.79
CA ALA A 145 4.83 -15.52 4.88
C ALA A 145 3.75 -16.60 5.09
N THR A 146 4.12 -17.70 5.73
CA THR A 146 3.19 -18.78 6.09
C THR A 146 2.53 -18.56 7.44
N GLY A 147 3.16 -17.77 8.31
CA GLY A 147 2.79 -17.61 9.71
C GLY A 147 3.53 -18.57 10.65
N GLU A 148 4.39 -19.44 10.12
CA GLU A 148 5.25 -20.33 10.92
C GLU A 148 6.65 -19.75 11.16
N GLU A 149 7.01 -18.70 10.44
CA GLU A 149 8.29 -18.00 10.56
C GLU A 149 8.42 -17.35 11.94
N SER A 150 9.49 -17.66 12.67
CA SER A 150 9.61 -17.25 14.07
C SER A 150 9.81 -15.75 14.28
N GLY A 151 10.29 -15.04 13.26
CA GLY A 151 10.54 -13.60 13.31
C GLY A 151 9.34 -12.75 12.87
N LEU A 152 8.31 -13.36 12.29
CA LEU A 152 7.11 -12.67 11.82
C LEU A 152 6.37 -11.99 12.99
N ALA A 153 6.19 -10.68 12.88
CA ALA A 153 5.70 -9.81 13.94
C ALA A 153 4.50 -8.95 13.53
N SER A 154 4.40 -8.48 12.28
CA SER A 154 3.37 -7.52 11.87
C SER A 154 2.49 -7.86 10.64
N PRO A 155 2.15 -9.13 10.35
CA PRO A 155 1.51 -9.53 9.09
C PRO A 155 0.05 -9.10 8.92
N LEU A 156 -0.58 -8.53 9.96
CA LEU A 156 -2.01 -8.24 9.96
C LEU A 156 -2.38 -7.16 8.94
N CYS A 157 -1.55 -6.12 8.81
CA CYS A 157 -1.84 -5.01 7.88
C CYS A 157 -1.76 -5.51 6.44
N ASP A 158 -0.68 -6.22 6.12
CA ASP A 158 -0.40 -6.84 4.82
C ASP A 158 -1.50 -7.81 4.40
N ALA A 159 -1.87 -8.74 5.29
CA ALA A 159 -2.94 -9.71 5.03
C ALA A 159 -4.29 -9.02 4.77
N LEU A 160 -4.60 -7.96 5.53
CA LEU A 160 -5.84 -7.21 5.36
C LEU A 160 -5.86 -6.43 4.04
N MET A 161 -4.73 -5.83 3.67
CA MET A 161 -4.55 -5.12 2.42
C MET A 161 -4.66 -6.06 1.21
N LEU A 162 -4.02 -7.22 1.27
CA LEU A 162 -4.14 -8.28 0.26
C LEU A 162 -5.58 -8.77 0.11
N ALA A 163 -6.28 -9.03 1.22
CA ALA A 163 -7.68 -9.45 1.18
C ALA A 163 -8.57 -8.38 0.52
N GLY A 164 -8.39 -7.11 0.87
CA GLY A 164 -9.10 -6.00 0.24
C GLY A 164 -8.79 -5.83 -1.24
N ALA A 165 -7.55 -6.12 -1.66
CA ALA A 165 -7.16 -6.08 -3.06
C ALA A 165 -7.82 -7.19 -3.90
N VAL A 166 -7.94 -8.41 -3.35
CA VAL A 166 -8.70 -9.50 -3.99
C VAL A 166 -10.18 -9.11 -4.14
N GLU A 167 -10.77 -8.50 -3.11
CA GLU A 167 -12.13 -7.97 -3.19
C GLU A 167 -12.28 -6.85 -4.24
N LEU A 168 -11.30 -5.93 -4.33
CA LEU A 168 -11.28 -4.86 -5.33
C LEU A 168 -11.29 -5.44 -6.75
N MET A 169 -10.44 -6.43 -7.03
CA MET A 169 -10.39 -7.11 -8.33
C MET A 169 -11.75 -7.73 -8.69
N ALA A 170 -12.40 -8.36 -7.71
CA ALA A 170 -13.70 -9.02 -7.91
C ALA A 170 -14.86 -8.03 -8.12
N GLN A 171 -14.85 -6.88 -7.44
CA GLN A 171 -15.98 -5.95 -7.42
C GLN A 171 -15.86 -4.82 -8.45
N ALA A 172 -14.67 -4.23 -8.59
CA ALA A 172 -14.43 -3.05 -9.41
C ALA A 172 -13.73 -3.36 -10.74
N GLY A 173 -13.17 -4.57 -10.88
CA GLY A 173 -12.44 -4.98 -12.10
C GLY A 173 -11.16 -4.16 -12.35
N ILE A 174 -10.66 -3.42 -11.35
CA ILE A 174 -9.39 -2.72 -11.43
C ILE A 174 -8.28 -3.76 -11.42
N ALA A 175 -7.32 -3.63 -12.34
CA ALA A 175 -6.17 -4.52 -12.37
C ALA A 175 -5.33 -4.31 -11.11
N THR A 176 -4.90 -5.41 -10.50
CA THR A 176 -4.14 -5.37 -9.26
C THR A 176 -2.90 -6.26 -9.38
N LEU A 177 -1.76 -5.77 -8.88
CA LEU A 177 -0.52 -6.52 -8.75
C LEU A 177 -0.03 -6.50 -7.29
N GLY A 178 0.65 -7.56 -6.87
CA GLY A 178 1.45 -7.56 -5.64
C GLY A 178 2.93 -7.43 -5.97
N ALA A 179 3.68 -6.72 -5.12
CA ALA A 179 5.11 -6.55 -5.20
C ALA A 179 5.71 -6.70 -3.80
N VAL A 180 6.79 -7.47 -3.70
CA VAL A 180 7.62 -7.56 -2.48
C VAL A 180 8.93 -6.86 -2.78
N LEU A 181 9.30 -5.89 -1.94
CA LEU A 181 10.55 -5.15 -2.05
C LEU A 181 11.45 -5.44 -0.84
N GLY A 182 12.72 -5.73 -1.11
CA GLY A 182 13.73 -5.88 -0.06
C GLY A 182 13.46 -7.05 0.88
N ALA A 183 13.73 -8.27 0.40
CA ALA A 183 13.56 -9.50 1.19
C ALA A 183 14.20 -9.39 2.59
N GLY A 184 13.38 -9.42 3.64
CA GLY A 184 13.78 -9.35 5.05
C GLY A 184 14.36 -8.01 5.51
N CYS A 185 14.16 -6.92 4.75
CA CYS A 185 14.81 -5.63 5.04
C CYS A 185 14.21 -4.85 6.23
N ASP A 186 13.01 -5.21 6.64
CA ASP A 186 12.34 -4.76 7.86
C ASP A 186 12.86 -5.46 9.12
N GLY A 187 13.53 -6.61 8.95
CA GLY A 187 14.11 -7.43 10.00
C GLY A 187 13.15 -8.45 10.61
N GLU A 188 11.98 -8.69 10.01
CA GLU A 188 11.03 -9.70 10.49
C GLU A 188 11.38 -11.09 9.95
N LEU A 189 11.66 -11.21 8.66
CA LEU A 189 11.98 -12.48 7.99
C LEU A 189 13.44 -12.53 7.54
N GLU A 190 14.00 -13.73 7.46
CA GLU A 190 15.30 -13.94 6.81
C GLU A 190 15.15 -13.83 5.28
N PRO A 191 16.12 -13.26 4.55
CA PRO A 191 16.03 -13.13 3.10
C PRO A 191 15.77 -14.46 2.38
N ASP A 192 16.34 -15.55 2.86
CA ASP A 192 16.15 -16.89 2.29
C ASP A 192 14.72 -17.43 2.49
N GLU A 193 14.06 -17.07 3.59
CA GLU A 193 12.66 -17.44 3.83
C GLU A 193 11.77 -16.76 2.78
N VAL A 194 11.93 -15.45 2.58
CA VAL A 194 11.19 -14.67 1.59
C VAL A 194 11.43 -15.20 0.17
N LEU A 195 12.68 -15.45 -0.21
CA LEU A 195 13.03 -15.99 -1.53
C LEU A 195 12.44 -17.39 -1.76
N ALA A 196 12.42 -18.24 -0.74
CA ALA A 196 11.77 -19.55 -0.81
C ALA A 196 10.25 -19.43 -1.03
N ARG A 197 9.59 -18.46 -0.38
CA ARG A 197 8.16 -18.16 -0.59
C ARG A 197 7.88 -17.68 -2.01
N VAL A 198 8.68 -16.75 -2.54
CA VAL A 198 8.57 -16.29 -3.94
C VAL A 198 8.71 -17.47 -4.91
N ALA A 199 9.69 -18.34 -4.70
CA ALA A 199 9.91 -19.53 -5.52
C ALA A 199 8.82 -20.60 -5.40
N ALA A 200 8.05 -20.61 -4.31
CA ALA A 200 6.90 -21.50 -4.14
C ALA A 200 5.65 -20.95 -4.84
N ILE A 201 5.42 -19.64 -4.76
CA ILE A 201 4.24 -18.95 -5.33
C ILE A 201 4.37 -18.79 -6.85
N GLY A 202 5.59 -18.56 -7.36
CA GLY A 202 5.85 -18.33 -8.78
C GLY A 202 5.84 -19.58 -9.67
N ARG A 203 5.38 -20.73 -9.17
CA ARG A 203 5.26 -22.00 -9.94
C ARG A 203 3.89 -22.12 -10.59
#